data_AF-A0A961DS50-F1
#
_entry.id   AF-A0A961DS50-F1
#
_cell.length_a   1.000
_cell.length_b   1.000
_cell.length_c   1.000
_cell.angle_alpha   90.00
_cell.angle_beta   90.00
_cell.angle_gamma   90.00
#
_symmetry.space_group_name_H-M   'P 1'
#
loop_
_entity.id
_entity.type
_entity.pdbx_description
1 polymer ?
#
loop_
_entity_poly.entity_id
_entity_poly.type
_entity_poly.pdbx_seq_one_letter_code
_entity_poly.pdbx_strand_id
1 'polypeptide(L)'
;MAWGELNVEPADLTRVAGEYSGLQTAAASIGPQAVDEVNRIIASHGPMGYPVAVGVVTGMARRQAALEAKAADFGQYSERFLEHAAAYRAADHLGAERFEALDFSQSATPPTLGDDDPPAYFPKNVCWIGTADGDTSVCSKDTTEYMYVEDGAWKNRQVDNGFVSGLPPSAGGPRTTLLPEPPAPGSDPFADAGPRDRTVYWPNPDGSMGRAWRQPDGSVISTQDTGPGLQISPILPGDLSMWGQEPI
;
A
#
# COMPACT_ATOMS: atom_id res chain seq x y z
N MET A 1 -21.47 6.18 0.94
CA MET A 1 -20.47 7.26 1.06
C MET A 1 -19.16 6.61 1.45
N ALA A 2 -18.30 6.34 0.46
CA ALA A 2 -16.94 5.86 0.72
C ALA A 2 -16.12 7.07 1.18
N TRP A 3 -15.63 7.03 2.41
CA TRP A 3 -14.69 8.01 2.91
C TRP A 3 -13.38 7.72 2.19
N GLY A 4 -12.92 8.63 1.34
CA GLY A 4 -11.62 8.48 0.70
C GLY A 4 -10.56 8.45 1.80
N GLU A 5 -9.92 7.32 1.99
CA GLU A 5 -8.81 7.18 2.92
C GLU A 5 -7.63 7.95 2.34
N LEU A 6 -7.43 9.17 2.85
CA LEU A 6 -6.33 10.03 2.43
C LEU A 6 -5.05 9.51 3.10
N ASN A 7 -4.27 8.75 2.34
CA ASN A 7 -3.00 8.21 2.80
C ASN A 7 -1.92 9.29 2.64
N VAL A 8 -1.55 9.96 3.74
CA VAL A 8 -0.60 11.09 3.73
C VAL A 8 0.63 10.77 4.57
N GLU A 9 1.82 10.97 4.00
CA GLU A 9 3.09 10.82 4.71
C GLU A 9 3.35 12.03 5.65
N PRO A 10 3.89 11.86 6.86
CA PRO A 10 4.20 12.98 7.77
C PRO A 10 5.16 14.03 7.19
N ALA A 11 6.02 13.63 6.25
CA ALA A 11 6.91 14.54 5.53
C ALA A 11 6.13 15.51 4.64
N ASP A 12 5.07 15.05 3.97
CA ASP A 12 4.22 15.89 3.13
C ASP A 12 3.49 16.96 3.95
N LEU A 13 2.98 16.59 5.13
CA LEU A 13 2.33 17.55 6.03
C LEU A 13 3.29 18.65 6.47
N THR A 14 4.56 18.30 6.74
CA THR A 14 5.60 19.28 7.11
C THR A 14 5.94 20.20 5.93
N ARG A 15 6.01 19.65 4.72
CA ARG A 15 6.23 20.45 3.50
C ARG A 15 5.09 21.45 3.27
N VAL A 16 3.85 20.99 3.35
CA VAL A 16 2.66 21.85 3.18
C VAL A 16 2.62 22.93 4.26
N ALA A 17 2.96 22.61 5.52
CA ALA A 17 3.09 23.63 6.57
C ALA A 17 4.09 24.73 6.17
N GLY A 18 5.24 24.36 5.61
CA GLY A 18 6.22 25.30 5.07
C GLY A 18 5.66 26.19 3.95
N GLU A 19 4.88 25.62 3.03
CA GLU A 19 4.21 26.37 1.96
C GLU A 19 3.23 27.41 2.52
N TYR A 20 2.42 27.01 3.51
CA TYR A 20 1.47 27.91 4.18
C TYR A 20 2.18 29.01 5.00
N SER A 21 3.27 28.69 5.69
CA SER A 21 4.13 29.69 6.34
C SER A 21 4.74 30.68 5.33
N GLY A 22 5.12 30.19 4.15
CA GLY A 22 5.54 31.02 3.03
C GLY A 22 4.43 31.97 2.56
N LEU A 23 3.20 31.48 2.43
CA LEU A 23 2.03 32.31 2.06
C LEU A 23 1.70 33.35 3.12
N GLN A 24 1.80 33.02 4.41
CA GLN A 24 1.66 33.98 5.51
C GLN A 24 2.67 35.12 5.36
N THR A 25 3.95 34.78 5.17
CA THR A 25 5.04 35.76 5.02
C THR A 25 4.81 36.64 3.79
N ALA A 26 4.46 36.03 2.66
CA ALA A 26 4.14 36.74 1.42
C ALA A 26 2.96 37.71 1.61
N ALA A 27 1.87 37.25 2.21
CA ALA A 27 0.69 38.07 2.47
C ALA A 27 1.01 39.26 3.40
N ALA A 28 1.80 39.03 4.46
CA ALA A 28 2.23 40.08 5.38
C ALA A 28 3.09 41.16 4.68
N SER A 29 3.82 40.80 3.63
CA SER A 29 4.67 41.73 2.87
C SER A 29 3.92 42.67 1.91
N ILE A 30 2.67 42.36 1.56
CA ILE A 30 1.90 43.14 0.57
C ILE A 30 1.68 44.58 1.05
N GLY A 31 1.38 44.76 2.34
CA GLY A 31 1.16 46.09 2.94
C GLY A 31 2.37 47.02 2.78
N PRO A 32 3.56 46.63 3.29
CA PRO A 32 4.81 47.38 3.10
C PRO A 32 5.14 47.68 1.63
N GLN A 33 5.03 46.69 0.75
CA GLN A 33 5.30 46.88 -0.69
C GLN A 33 4.39 47.92 -1.34
N ALA A 34 3.12 47.96 -0.93
CA ALA A 34 2.18 48.94 -1.45
C ALA A 34 2.47 50.36 -0.93
N VAL A 35 3.02 50.51 0.29
CA VAL A 35 3.50 51.81 0.79
C VAL A 35 4.71 52.30 -0.01
N ASP A 36 5.65 51.41 -0.32
CA ASP A 36 6.81 51.76 -1.16
C ASP A 36 6.39 52.21 -2.56
N GLU A 37 5.37 51.57 -3.14
CA GLU A 37 4.83 51.97 -4.44
C GLU A 37 4.11 53.33 -4.37
N VAL A 38 3.36 53.61 -3.30
CA VAL A 38 2.77 54.93 -3.08
C VAL A 38 3.85 56.02 -3.02
N ASN A 39 4.93 55.78 -2.28
CA ASN A 39 6.06 56.72 -2.21
C ASN A 39 6.72 56.92 -3.58
N ARG A 40 6.86 55.85 -4.37
CA ARG A 40 7.39 55.90 -5.74
C ARG A 40 6.51 56.74 -6.66
N ILE A 41 5.18 56.59 -6.59
CA ILE A 41 4.22 57.39 -7.38
C ILE A 41 4.35 58.87 -7.04
N ILE A 42 4.37 59.20 -5.74
CA ILE A 42 4.51 60.59 -5.27
C ILE A 42 5.83 61.19 -5.76
N ALA A 43 6.94 60.45 -5.65
CA ALA A 43 8.25 60.92 -6.06
C ALA A 43 8.37 61.15 -7.58
N SER A 44 7.74 60.30 -8.40
CA SER A 44 7.85 60.35 -9.86
C SER A 44 6.86 61.29 -10.53
N HIS A 45 5.67 61.48 -9.96
CA HIS A 45 4.58 62.24 -10.59
C HIS A 45 4.21 63.52 -9.83
N GLY A 46 4.81 63.77 -8.65
CA GLY A 46 4.56 64.97 -7.86
C GLY A 46 3.06 65.19 -7.58
N PRO A 47 2.53 66.41 -7.71
CA PRO A 47 1.11 66.70 -7.48
C PRO A 47 0.15 65.92 -8.38
N MET A 48 0.56 65.55 -9.60
CA MET A 48 -0.28 64.80 -10.54
C MET A 48 -0.51 63.34 -10.08
N GLY A 49 0.43 62.77 -9.33
CA GLY A 49 0.31 61.41 -8.79
C GLY A 49 -0.55 61.30 -7.53
N TYR A 50 -0.88 62.42 -6.90
CA TYR A 50 -1.57 62.45 -5.60
C TYR A 50 -2.93 61.73 -5.62
N PRO A 51 -3.81 61.93 -6.61
CA PRO A 51 -5.10 61.21 -6.65
C PRO A 51 -4.93 59.68 -6.72
N VAL A 52 -3.91 59.20 -7.45
CA VAL A 52 -3.61 57.77 -7.56
C VAL A 52 -3.10 57.23 -6.22
N ALA A 53 -2.13 57.92 -5.61
CA ALA A 53 -1.59 57.57 -4.30
C ALA A 53 -2.68 57.47 -3.23
N VAL A 54 -3.59 58.45 -3.16
CA VAL A 54 -4.74 58.44 -2.24
C VAL A 54 -5.68 57.27 -2.53
N GLY A 55 -5.94 56.98 -3.81
CA GLY A 55 -6.76 55.82 -4.21
C GLY A 55 -6.18 54.49 -3.73
N VAL A 56 -4.86 54.30 -3.88
CA VAL A 56 -4.14 53.11 -3.41
C VAL A 56 -4.23 53.00 -1.88
N VAL A 57 -3.88 54.05 -1.14
CA VAL A 57 -3.94 54.05 0.33
C VAL A 57 -5.36 53.78 0.84
N THR A 58 -6.38 54.40 0.23
CA THR A 58 -7.78 54.18 0.61
C THR A 58 -8.22 52.74 0.31
N GLY A 59 -7.81 52.18 -0.82
CA GLY A 59 -8.08 50.79 -1.18
C GLY A 59 -7.43 49.80 -0.20
N MET A 60 -6.17 50.05 0.18
CA MET A 60 -5.46 49.26 1.18
C MET A 60 -6.16 49.34 2.54
N ALA A 61 -6.49 50.54 3.02
CA ALA A 61 -7.13 50.73 4.32
C ALA A 61 -8.44 49.91 4.45
N ARG A 62 -9.21 49.80 3.35
CA ARG A 62 -10.45 49.00 3.33
C ARG A 62 -10.22 47.48 3.38
N ARG A 63 -9.05 47.00 2.96
CA ARG A 63 -8.73 45.57 2.86
C ARG A 63 -7.72 45.08 3.89
N GLN A 64 -7.07 45.99 4.63
CA GLN A 64 -6.01 45.68 5.57
C GLN A 64 -6.42 44.59 6.56
N ALA A 65 -7.57 44.76 7.23
CA ALA A 65 -8.05 43.76 8.19
C ALA A 65 -8.33 42.39 7.56
N ALA A 66 -8.86 42.35 6.33
CA ALA A 66 -9.12 41.08 5.63
C ALA A 66 -7.82 40.39 5.19
N LEU A 67 -6.82 41.16 4.78
CA LEU A 67 -5.50 40.65 4.43
C LEU A 67 -4.77 40.10 5.67
N GLU A 68 -4.79 40.84 6.78
CA GLU A 68 -4.23 40.41 8.06
C GLU A 68 -4.91 39.14 8.57
N ALA A 69 -6.24 39.07 8.51
CA ALA A 69 -6.99 37.87 8.85
C ALA A 69 -6.56 36.68 7.97
N LYS A 70 -6.40 36.89 6.65
CA LYS A 70 -5.96 35.83 5.75
C LYS A 70 -4.52 35.37 6.02
N ALA A 71 -3.62 36.29 6.35
CA ALA A 71 -2.27 35.95 6.75
C ALA A 71 -2.25 35.13 8.05
N ALA A 72 -3.11 35.48 9.02
CA ALA A 72 -3.29 34.72 10.25
C ALA A 72 -3.85 33.31 9.98
N ASP A 73 -4.84 33.18 9.10
CA ASP A 73 -5.37 31.87 8.67
C ASP A 73 -4.26 30.97 8.14
N PHE A 74 -3.36 31.50 7.30
CA PHE A 74 -2.25 30.71 6.76
C PHE A 74 -1.30 30.23 7.87
N GLY A 75 -1.03 31.06 8.88
CA GLY A 75 -0.27 30.66 10.06
C GLY A 75 -0.96 29.54 10.83
N GLN A 76 -2.26 29.69 11.09
CA GLN A 76 -3.05 28.67 11.80
C GLN A 76 -3.08 27.33 11.06
N TYR A 77 -3.23 27.34 9.73
CA TYR A 77 -3.20 26.10 8.95
C TYR A 77 -1.81 25.44 8.98
N SER A 78 -0.74 26.23 8.87
CA SER A 78 0.63 25.74 9.01
C SER A 78 0.83 25.00 10.35
N GLU A 79 0.43 25.63 11.46
CA GLU A 79 0.52 25.03 12.80
C GLU A 79 -0.26 23.71 12.89
N ARG A 80 -1.50 23.69 12.39
CA ARG A 80 -2.31 22.46 12.37
C ARG A 80 -1.65 21.33 11.58
N PHE A 81 -1.03 21.62 10.43
CA PHE A 81 -0.32 20.60 9.67
C PHE A 81 0.89 20.04 10.43
N LEU A 82 1.62 20.89 11.17
CA LEU A 82 2.73 20.45 12.03
C LEU A 82 2.24 19.60 13.20
N GLU A 83 1.13 19.99 13.85
CA GLU A 83 0.49 19.20 14.91
C GLU A 83 0.08 17.82 14.40
N HIS A 84 -0.55 17.74 13.22
CA HIS A 84 -0.93 16.48 12.61
C HIS A 84 0.30 15.62 12.25
N ALA A 85 1.35 16.22 11.69
CA ALA A 85 2.59 15.49 11.39
C ALA A 85 3.22 14.90 12.67
N ALA A 86 3.22 15.66 13.77
CA ALA A 86 3.70 15.20 15.06
C ALA A 86 2.84 14.05 15.63
N ALA A 87 1.51 14.16 15.51
CA ALA A 87 0.59 13.10 15.95
C ALA A 87 0.82 11.79 15.21
N TYR A 88 1.02 11.82 13.88
CA TYR A 88 1.35 10.62 13.12
C TYR A 88 2.66 9.97 13.56
N ARG A 89 3.73 10.76 13.73
CA ARG A 89 5.03 10.24 14.21
C ARG A 89 4.92 9.66 15.63
N ALA A 90 4.16 10.31 16.52
CA ALA A 90 3.95 9.81 17.87
C ALA A 90 3.19 8.48 17.88
N ALA A 91 2.17 8.33 17.03
CA ALA A 91 1.43 7.08 16.87
C ALA A 91 2.33 5.97 16.31
N ASP A 92 3.18 6.28 15.33
CA ASP A 92 4.15 5.35 14.75
C ASP A 92 5.19 4.89 15.80
N HIS A 93 5.78 5.81 16.54
CA HIS A 93 6.68 5.50 17.66
C HIS A 93 6.01 4.64 18.73
N LEU A 94 4.78 4.99 19.13
CA LEU A 94 4.04 4.18 20.11
C LEU A 94 3.73 2.77 19.57
N GLY A 95 3.45 2.67 18.27
CA GLY A 95 3.30 1.38 17.58
C GLY A 95 4.58 0.56 17.65
N ALA A 96 5.71 1.16 17.29
CA ALA A 96 7.03 0.53 17.34
C ALA A 96 7.41 0.11 18.78
N GLU A 97 7.20 0.97 19.77
CA GLU A 97 7.43 0.65 21.19
C GLU A 97 6.56 -0.52 21.66
N ARG A 98 5.29 -0.57 21.24
CA ARG A 98 4.41 -1.71 21.54
C ARG A 98 4.92 -3.00 20.91
N PHE A 99 5.41 -2.94 19.68
CA PHE A 99 6.02 -4.10 19.02
C PHE A 99 7.31 -4.54 19.71
N GLU A 100 8.16 -3.62 20.14
CA GLU A 100 9.40 -3.92 20.87
C GLU A 100 9.12 -4.49 22.28
N ALA A 101 8.05 -4.03 22.92
CA ALA A 101 7.61 -4.52 24.23
C ALA A 101 6.99 -5.93 24.17
N LEU A 102 6.69 -6.45 22.98
CA LEU A 102 6.33 -7.86 22.83
C LEU A 102 7.57 -8.72 23.09
N ASP A 103 7.51 -9.52 24.14
CA ASP A 103 8.55 -10.48 24.44
C ASP A 103 8.44 -11.68 23.48
N PHE A 104 9.17 -11.57 22.37
CA PHE A 104 9.28 -12.68 21.42
C PHE A 104 10.11 -13.85 21.96
N SER A 105 10.66 -13.80 23.18
CA SER A 105 11.46 -14.90 23.73
C SER A 105 10.64 -16.14 24.07
N GLN A 106 9.34 -16.00 24.41
CA GLN A 106 8.43 -17.14 24.54
C GLN A 106 8.07 -17.77 23.18
N SER A 107 8.12 -17.00 22.09
CA SER A 107 8.03 -17.50 20.72
C SER A 107 9.37 -17.92 20.11
N ALA A 108 10.50 -17.61 20.78
CA ALA A 108 11.85 -17.91 20.34
C ALA A 108 12.53 -19.02 21.17
N THR A 109 11.76 -19.76 21.96
CA THR A 109 12.20 -21.10 22.37
C THR A 109 11.81 -22.02 21.22
N PRO A 110 12.70 -22.35 20.27
CA PRO A 110 12.43 -23.49 19.40
C PRO A 110 12.13 -24.67 20.32
N PRO A 111 11.07 -25.45 20.05
CA PRO A 111 10.81 -26.64 20.86
C PRO A 111 12.12 -27.41 20.96
N THR A 112 12.58 -27.65 22.19
CA THR A 112 13.69 -28.56 22.41
C THR A 112 13.29 -29.86 21.74
N LEU A 113 14.03 -30.25 20.71
CA LEU A 113 14.03 -31.59 20.15
C LEU A 113 14.46 -32.53 21.27
N GLY A 114 13.51 -32.88 22.15
CA GLY A 114 13.61 -34.13 22.89
C GLY A 114 13.62 -35.25 21.86
N ASP A 115 14.26 -36.36 22.20
CA ASP A 115 14.42 -37.55 21.35
C ASP A 115 13.08 -38.26 20.98
N ASP A 116 11.95 -37.56 21.05
CA ASP A 116 10.61 -38.00 20.67
C ASP A 116 10.11 -37.14 19.49
N ASP A 117 10.41 -37.61 18.28
CA ASP A 117 9.95 -37.16 16.95
C ASP A 117 10.17 -35.68 16.54
N PRO A 118 10.69 -35.41 15.31
CA PRO A 118 10.82 -34.05 14.80
C PRO A 118 9.46 -33.34 14.83
N PRO A 119 9.38 -32.05 15.21
CA PRO A 119 8.12 -31.32 15.18
C PRO A 119 7.59 -31.43 13.75
N ALA A 120 6.38 -31.98 13.61
CA ALA A 120 5.72 -32.13 12.34
C ALA A 120 5.61 -30.75 11.72
N TYR A 121 6.57 -30.46 10.85
CA TYR A 121 6.56 -29.34 9.94
C TYR A 121 5.46 -29.68 8.97
N PHE A 122 4.19 -29.44 9.33
CA PHE A 122 3.07 -29.85 8.51
C PHE A 122 3.23 -29.15 7.16
N PRO A 123 3.58 -29.87 6.07
CA PRO A 123 3.60 -29.24 4.77
C PRO A 123 2.17 -28.75 4.53
N LYS A 124 2.00 -27.44 4.28
CA LYS A 124 0.69 -26.95 3.87
C LYS A 124 0.31 -27.70 2.60
N ASN A 125 -0.76 -28.47 2.68
CA ASN A 125 -1.26 -29.29 1.60
C ASN A 125 -2.39 -28.51 0.93
N VAL A 126 -2.05 -27.75 -0.10
CA VAL A 126 -2.95 -26.92 -0.88
C VAL A 126 -3.53 -27.75 -2.03
N CYS A 127 -4.84 -27.78 -2.09
CA CYS A 127 -5.59 -28.40 -3.18
C CYS A 127 -6.30 -27.33 -4.01
N TRP A 128 -6.16 -27.40 -5.33
CA TRP A 128 -6.93 -26.56 -6.24
C TRP A 128 -8.35 -27.10 -6.45
N ILE A 129 -9.35 -26.26 -6.24
CA ILE A 129 -10.77 -26.60 -6.44
C ILE A 129 -11.45 -25.78 -7.54
N GLY A 130 -10.74 -24.88 -8.22
CA GLY A 130 -11.31 -24.07 -9.32
C GLY A 130 -12.02 -22.83 -8.81
N THR A 131 -13.16 -23.04 -8.15
CA THR A 131 -14.10 -21.99 -7.71
C THR A 131 -14.38 -22.10 -6.21
N ALA A 132 -15.02 -21.09 -5.62
CA ALA A 132 -15.38 -21.07 -4.19
C ALA A 132 -16.25 -22.28 -3.78
N ASP A 133 -17.11 -22.72 -4.70
CA ASP A 133 -18.02 -23.86 -4.58
C ASP A 133 -17.48 -25.14 -5.24
N GLY A 134 -16.19 -25.17 -5.58
CA GLY A 134 -15.54 -26.32 -6.16
C GLY A 134 -15.69 -27.58 -5.30
N ASP A 135 -15.81 -28.74 -5.97
CA ASP A 135 -15.88 -30.03 -5.26
C ASP A 135 -14.59 -30.21 -4.45
N THR A 136 -14.70 -30.33 -3.13
CA THR A 136 -13.57 -30.53 -2.21
C THR A 136 -13.28 -32.01 -1.97
N SER A 137 -14.17 -32.92 -2.39
CA SER A 137 -14.00 -34.36 -2.23
C SER A 137 -12.90 -34.94 -3.13
N VAL A 138 -12.53 -34.21 -4.18
CA VAL A 138 -11.40 -34.49 -5.07
C VAL A 138 -10.03 -34.26 -4.40
N CYS A 139 -10.01 -33.55 -3.27
CA CYS A 139 -8.79 -33.25 -2.53
C CYS A 139 -8.41 -34.39 -1.59
N SER A 140 -7.11 -34.51 -1.30
CA SER A 140 -6.65 -35.44 -0.28
C SER A 140 -7.27 -35.11 1.08
N LYS A 141 -7.46 -36.14 1.92
CA LYS A 141 -7.89 -35.94 3.31
C LYS A 141 -6.88 -35.17 4.15
N ASP A 142 -5.62 -35.15 3.72
CA ASP A 142 -4.53 -34.42 4.37
C ASP A 142 -4.42 -32.98 3.86
N THR A 143 -5.35 -32.54 2.98
CA THR A 143 -5.43 -31.15 2.53
C THR A 143 -5.73 -30.23 3.72
N THR A 144 -4.93 -29.18 3.84
CA THR A 144 -5.07 -28.17 4.90
C THR A 144 -5.74 -26.90 4.37
N GLU A 145 -5.69 -26.69 3.05
CA GLU A 145 -6.10 -25.45 2.41
C GLU A 145 -6.68 -25.70 1.01
N TYR A 146 -7.77 -25.02 0.67
CA TYR A 146 -8.38 -25.02 -0.65
C TYR A 146 -8.07 -23.73 -1.40
N MET A 147 -7.42 -23.83 -2.55
CA MET A 147 -7.15 -22.70 -3.43
C MET A 147 -8.17 -22.65 -4.57
N TYR A 148 -8.67 -21.44 -4.85
CA TYR A 148 -9.67 -21.20 -5.88
C TYR A 148 -9.59 -19.76 -6.38
N VAL A 149 -10.33 -19.46 -7.45
CA VAL A 149 -10.51 -18.10 -7.94
C VAL A 149 -11.98 -17.71 -7.80
N GLU A 150 -12.22 -16.50 -7.32
CA GLU A 150 -13.53 -15.89 -7.17
C GLU A 150 -13.43 -14.43 -7.60
N ASP A 151 -14.28 -13.99 -8.52
CA ASP A 151 -14.26 -12.65 -9.11
C ASP A 151 -12.88 -12.22 -9.68
N GLY A 152 -12.15 -13.18 -10.27
CA GLY A 152 -10.81 -12.95 -10.82
C GLY A 152 -9.70 -12.79 -9.77
N ALA A 153 -10.02 -12.90 -8.49
CA ALA A 153 -9.07 -12.89 -7.40
C ALA A 153 -8.77 -14.32 -6.93
N TRP A 154 -7.49 -14.63 -6.76
CA TRP A 154 -7.06 -15.86 -6.10
C TRP A 154 -7.43 -15.82 -4.63
N LYS A 155 -7.94 -16.92 -4.09
CA LYS A 155 -8.31 -17.05 -2.69
C LYS A 155 -7.87 -18.40 -2.15
N ASN A 156 -7.65 -18.42 -0.84
CA ASN A 156 -7.33 -19.63 -0.10
C ASN A 156 -8.25 -19.74 1.11
N ARG A 157 -8.91 -20.89 1.25
CA ARG A 157 -9.78 -21.23 2.38
C ARG A 157 -9.14 -22.33 3.22
N GLN A 158 -8.90 -22.04 4.50
CA GLN A 158 -8.38 -23.02 5.46
C GLN A 158 -9.43 -24.09 5.78
N VAL A 159 -9.01 -25.35 5.86
CA VAL A 159 -9.91 -26.50 6.08
C VAL A 159 -10.41 -26.57 7.53
N ASP A 160 -9.57 -26.18 8.49
CA ASP A 160 -9.80 -26.31 9.92
C ASP A 160 -10.79 -25.29 10.48
N ASN A 161 -10.70 -24.03 10.03
CA ASN A 161 -11.48 -22.91 10.56
C ASN A 161 -12.30 -22.16 9.50
N GLY A 162 -12.15 -22.50 8.21
CA GLY A 162 -12.89 -21.87 7.11
C GLY A 162 -12.45 -20.45 6.76
N PHE A 163 -11.37 -19.94 7.36
CA PHE A 163 -10.84 -18.61 7.10
C PHE A 163 -10.45 -18.45 5.63
N VAL A 164 -10.87 -17.35 5.01
CA VAL A 164 -10.59 -17.05 3.60
C VAL A 164 -9.64 -15.86 3.51
N SER A 165 -8.53 -16.07 2.81
CA SER A 165 -7.57 -15.01 2.49
C SER A 165 -7.53 -14.75 0.98
N GLY A 166 -7.51 -13.47 0.61
CA GLY A 166 -7.26 -13.04 -0.76
C GLY A 166 -5.76 -13.07 -1.08
N LEU A 167 -5.42 -13.69 -2.20
CA LEU A 167 -4.07 -13.77 -2.75
C LEU A 167 -3.95 -12.68 -3.83
N PRO A 168 -3.10 -11.65 -3.65
CA PRO A 168 -2.83 -10.74 -4.75
C PRO A 168 -2.15 -11.49 -5.91
N PRO A 169 -2.28 -11.01 -7.16
CA PRO A 169 -1.78 -11.68 -8.38
C PRO A 169 -0.26 -11.91 -8.42
N SER A 170 0.48 -11.43 -7.43
CA SER A 170 1.92 -11.62 -7.27
C SER A 170 2.33 -12.22 -5.91
N ALA A 171 1.39 -12.72 -5.08
CA ALA A 171 1.71 -13.31 -3.76
C ALA A 171 2.22 -14.76 -3.81
N GLY A 172 2.75 -15.21 -4.95
CA GLY A 172 3.29 -16.55 -5.08
C GLY A 172 4.71 -16.71 -4.50
N GLY A 173 5.06 -16.07 -3.40
CA GLY A 173 6.37 -16.29 -2.78
C GLY A 173 7.55 -15.91 -3.67
N PRO A 174 8.79 -16.20 -3.24
CA PRO A 174 9.99 -15.71 -3.90
C PRO A 174 10.24 -16.36 -5.28
N ARG A 175 9.37 -17.27 -5.75
CA ARG A 175 9.56 -18.02 -7.00
C ARG A 175 8.29 -18.38 -7.79
N THR A 176 7.10 -17.96 -7.37
CA THR A 176 5.84 -18.29 -8.05
C THR A 176 5.01 -17.04 -8.36
N THR A 177 4.34 -17.04 -9.51
CA THR A 177 3.37 -16.00 -9.88
C THR A 177 1.99 -16.61 -10.08
N LEU A 178 0.93 -15.90 -9.66
CA LEU A 178 -0.46 -16.31 -9.81
C LEU A 178 -1.16 -15.34 -10.77
N LEU A 179 -1.22 -15.69 -12.06
CA LEU A 179 -1.88 -14.83 -13.04
C LEU A 179 -3.39 -14.84 -12.85
N PRO A 180 -4.08 -13.70 -13.04
CA PRO A 180 -5.53 -13.63 -12.91
C PRO A 180 -6.27 -14.37 -14.03
N GLU A 181 -5.62 -14.57 -15.18
CA GLU A 181 -6.22 -15.19 -16.37
C GLU A 181 -5.15 -15.95 -17.20
N PRO A 182 -5.57 -16.81 -18.14
CA PRO A 182 -4.64 -17.52 -19.01
C PRO A 182 -3.80 -16.57 -19.88
N PRO A 183 -2.50 -16.86 -20.07
CA PRO A 183 -1.66 -16.12 -21.00
C PRO A 183 -2.18 -16.28 -22.43
N ALA A 184 -2.02 -15.24 -23.24
CA ALA A 184 -2.46 -15.25 -24.63
C ALA A 184 -1.72 -16.36 -25.42
N PRO A 185 -2.38 -17.00 -26.42
CA PRO A 185 -1.71 -18.00 -27.24
C PRO A 185 -0.43 -17.45 -27.89
N GLY A 186 0.70 -18.07 -27.60
CA GLY A 186 2.01 -17.67 -28.13
C GLY A 186 2.73 -16.55 -27.35
N SER A 187 2.15 -16.03 -26.26
CA SER A 187 2.86 -15.10 -25.36
C SER A 187 3.74 -15.86 -24.35
N ASP A 188 4.79 -15.20 -23.84
CA ASP A 188 5.58 -15.71 -22.72
C ASP A 188 4.71 -15.68 -21.44
N PRO A 189 4.41 -16.82 -20.80
CA PRO A 189 3.62 -16.86 -19.56
C PRO A 189 4.32 -16.17 -18.37
N PHE A 190 5.60 -15.85 -18.49
CA PHE A 190 6.37 -15.11 -17.48
C PHE A 190 6.47 -13.61 -17.76
N ALA A 191 5.75 -13.07 -18.76
CA ALA A 191 5.83 -11.65 -19.11
C ALA A 191 5.55 -10.71 -17.93
N ASP A 192 4.62 -11.10 -17.05
CA ASP A 192 4.22 -10.35 -15.86
C ASP A 192 4.80 -10.92 -14.55
N ALA A 193 5.69 -11.91 -14.65
CA ALA A 193 6.34 -12.57 -13.52
C ALA A 193 7.58 -11.81 -13.05
N GLY A 194 7.92 -11.92 -11.76
CA GLY A 194 9.14 -11.34 -11.22
C GLY A 194 10.40 -12.00 -11.80
N PRO A 195 11.55 -11.31 -11.86
CA PRO A 195 12.78 -11.84 -12.47
C PRO A 195 13.38 -13.07 -11.76
N ARG A 196 12.84 -13.46 -10.60
CA ARG A 196 13.23 -14.66 -9.84
C ARG A 196 12.17 -15.76 -9.86
N ASP A 197 11.04 -15.52 -10.51
CA ASP A 197 9.95 -16.48 -10.58
C ASP A 197 10.29 -17.61 -11.54
N ARG A 198 10.07 -18.82 -11.07
CA ARG A 198 10.35 -20.06 -11.78
C ARG A 198 9.09 -20.81 -12.15
N THR A 199 7.96 -20.44 -11.56
CA THR A 199 6.68 -21.09 -11.81
C THR A 199 5.57 -20.06 -11.92
N VAL A 200 4.68 -20.24 -12.89
CA VAL A 200 3.50 -19.41 -13.07
C VAL A 200 2.28 -20.32 -13.11
N TYR A 201 1.23 -19.94 -12.39
CA TYR A 201 -0.07 -20.59 -12.44
C TYR A 201 -1.13 -19.62 -12.96
N TRP A 202 -2.13 -20.15 -13.66
CA TRP A 202 -3.30 -19.38 -14.10
C TRP A 202 -4.57 -20.24 -14.02
N PRO A 203 -5.72 -19.65 -13.69
CA PRO A 203 -6.99 -20.34 -13.76
C PRO A 203 -7.45 -20.42 -15.22
N ASN A 204 -8.00 -21.56 -15.64
CA ASN A 204 -8.68 -21.67 -16.92
C ASN A 204 -10.20 -21.52 -16.73
N PRO A 205 -10.95 -21.05 -17.75
CA PRO A 205 -12.41 -20.91 -17.68
C PRO A 205 -13.17 -22.21 -17.41
N ASP A 206 -12.56 -23.36 -17.71
CA ASP A 206 -13.12 -24.70 -17.46
C ASP A 206 -12.89 -25.20 -16.02
N GLY A 207 -12.30 -24.35 -15.15
CA GLY A 207 -11.97 -24.69 -13.77
C GLY A 207 -10.66 -25.46 -13.62
N SER A 208 -9.97 -25.80 -14.71
CA SER A 208 -8.62 -26.36 -14.65
C SER A 208 -7.59 -25.28 -14.32
N MET A 209 -6.37 -25.71 -14.00
CA MET A 209 -5.26 -24.80 -13.74
C MET A 209 -4.15 -25.05 -14.76
N GLY A 210 -3.71 -23.99 -15.42
CA GLY A 210 -2.50 -24.04 -16.22
C GLY A 210 -1.27 -23.74 -15.37
N ARG A 211 -0.15 -24.35 -15.75
CA ARG A 211 1.14 -24.15 -15.10
C ARG A 211 2.23 -23.98 -16.15
N ALA A 212 3.16 -23.07 -15.91
CA ALA A 212 4.42 -23.00 -16.63
C ALA A 212 5.59 -22.99 -15.66
N TRP A 213 6.70 -23.61 -16.03
CA TRP A 213 7.96 -23.51 -15.30
C TRP A 213 9.12 -23.11 -16.22
N ARG A 214 9.99 -22.26 -15.68
CA ARG A 214 11.22 -21.81 -16.33
C ARG A 214 12.38 -22.65 -15.83
N GLN A 215 13.05 -23.35 -16.74
CA GLN A 215 14.23 -24.14 -16.45
C GLN A 215 15.46 -23.25 -16.21
N PRO A 216 16.52 -23.77 -15.55
CA PRO A 216 17.76 -23.02 -15.35
C PRO A 216 18.44 -22.55 -16.63
N ASP A 217 18.19 -23.22 -17.76
CA ASP A 217 18.70 -22.85 -19.09
C ASP A 217 17.86 -21.75 -19.79
N GLY A 218 16.83 -21.24 -19.13
CA GLY A 218 15.93 -20.21 -19.64
C GLY A 218 14.79 -20.74 -20.51
N SER A 219 14.72 -22.03 -20.81
CA SER A 219 13.59 -22.62 -21.53
C SER A 219 12.33 -22.65 -20.65
N VAL A 220 11.16 -22.49 -21.30
CA VAL A 220 9.85 -22.53 -20.63
C VAL A 220 9.14 -23.82 -21.04
N ILE A 221 8.66 -24.56 -20.05
CA ILE A 221 7.76 -25.69 -20.27
C ILE A 221 6.41 -25.30 -19.67
N SER A 222 5.35 -25.42 -20.46
CA SER A 222 3.97 -25.28 -19.98
C SER A 222 3.26 -26.63 -19.99
N THR A 223 2.50 -26.88 -18.94
CA THR A 223 1.54 -27.99 -18.89
C THR A 223 0.17 -27.46 -18.55
N GLN A 224 -0.84 -28.08 -19.15
CA GLN A 224 -2.22 -27.93 -18.72
C GLN A 224 -2.51 -29.11 -17.81
N ASP A 225 -2.59 -28.87 -16.51
CA ASP A 225 -2.91 -29.91 -15.55
C ASP A 225 -4.44 -30.05 -15.50
N THR A 226 -4.94 -31.25 -15.77
CA THR A 226 -6.37 -31.47 -16.02
C THR A 226 -7.15 -31.64 -14.72
N GLY A 227 -7.87 -30.59 -14.33
CA GLY A 227 -9.03 -30.66 -13.43
C GLY A 227 -8.84 -30.28 -11.95
N PRO A 228 -9.95 -30.15 -11.20
CA PRO A 228 -9.95 -29.95 -9.76
C PRO A 228 -9.41 -31.17 -9.01
N GLY A 229 -8.79 -30.97 -7.84
CA GLY A 229 -8.09 -32.01 -7.08
C GLY A 229 -6.58 -32.05 -7.31
N LEU A 230 -6.03 -31.07 -8.03
CA LEU A 230 -4.58 -30.96 -8.18
C LEU A 230 -3.94 -30.59 -6.84
N GLN A 231 -3.04 -31.47 -6.38
CA GLN A 231 -2.17 -31.17 -5.25
C GLN A 231 -1.04 -30.26 -5.75
N ILE A 232 -1.01 -29.03 -5.24
CA ILE A 232 0.03 -28.02 -5.56
C ILE A 232 1.24 -28.17 -4.60
N SER A 233 1.08 -29.02 -3.59
CA SER A 233 1.99 -29.28 -2.49
C SER A 233 2.98 -30.43 -2.73
N PRO A 234 4.07 -30.51 -1.95
CA PRO A 234 4.39 -29.68 -0.77
C PRO A 234 4.89 -28.28 -1.12
N ILE A 235 4.26 -27.27 -0.52
CA ILE A 235 4.76 -25.90 -0.54
C ILE A 235 5.64 -25.75 0.69
N LEU A 236 6.95 -25.55 0.49
CA LEU A 236 7.86 -25.32 1.61
C LEU A 236 7.62 -23.90 2.15
N PRO A 237 7.86 -23.67 3.45
CA PRO A 237 7.85 -22.32 3.98
C PRO A 237 8.83 -21.43 3.22
N GLY A 238 8.30 -20.29 2.79
CA GLY A 238 9.01 -19.39 1.89
C GLY A 238 8.87 -19.74 0.42
N ASP A 239 8.01 -20.66 -0.02
CA ASP A 239 7.68 -20.85 -1.45
C ASP A 239 6.42 -20.06 -1.89
N LEU A 240 5.57 -19.66 -0.94
CA LEU A 240 4.48 -18.68 -1.12
C LEU A 240 4.62 -17.55 -0.09
N SER A 241 4.33 -16.32 -0.49
CA SER A 241 4.37 -15.15 0.38
C SER A 241 2.99 -14.95 1.00
N MET A 242 2.55 -15.91 1.80
CA MET A 242 1.38 -15.79 2.68
C MET A 242 1.73 -16.47 4.00
N TRP A 243 2.18 -15.74 5.02
CA TRP A 243 1.39 -14.86 5.91
C TRP A 243 0.30 -15.60 6.69
N GLY A 244 0.35 -15.40 8.00
CA GLY A 244 -0.22 -16.24 9.06
C GLY A 244 0.76 -16.53 10.21
N GLN A 245 1.81 -15.72 10.43
CA GLN A 245 2.22 -15.42 11.79
C GLN A 245 1.32 -14.29 12.29
N GLU A 246 0.07 -14.60 12.60
CA GLU A 246 -0.58 -13.86 13.69
C GLU A 246 -0.09 -14.55 14.97
N PRO A 247 0.51 -13.82 15.93
CA PRO A 247 0.80 -14.39 17.23
C PRO A 247 -0.54 -14.68 17.92
N ILE A 248 -0.70 -15.90 18.42
CA ILE A 248 -1.62 -16.16 19.53
C ILE A 248 -1.02 -15.52 20.78
#